data_AF-A0A3D0FQX1-F1
#
_entry.id   AF-A0A3D0FQX1-F1
#
_cell.length_a   1.000
_cell.length_b   1.000
_cell.length_c   1.000
_cell.angle_alpha   90.00
_cell.angle_beta   90.00
_cell.angle_gamma   90.00
#
_symmetry.space_group_name_H-M   'P 1'
#
loop_
_entity.id
_entity.type
_entity.pdbx_description
1 polymer ?
#
loop_
_entity_poly.entity_id
_entity_poly.type
_entity_poly.pdbx_seq_one_letter_code
_entity_poly.pdbx_strand_id
1 'polypeptide(L)' 'SGPLSIGISLVIIGVAAFSLLLDYEFIARASEAGAPKYMEWYGAFSLMVTLIWLYLEILRILAKFAIGRE' A
#
# COMPACT_ATOMS: atom_id res chain seq x y z
N SER A 1 -10.25 -11.83 -19.31
CA SER A 1 -10.26 -10.61 -18.47
C SER A 1 -9.60 -9.48 -19.24
N GLY A 2 -10.37 -8.48 -19.67
CA GLY A 2 -9.91 -7.50 -20.66
C GLY A 2 -8.87 -6.48 -20.15
N PRO A 3 -8.12 -5.81 -21.05
CA PRO A 3 -7.08 -4.81 -20.74
C PRO A 3 -7.53 -3.69 -19.77
N LEU A 4 -8.83 -3.37 -19.77
CA LEU A 4 -9.44 -2.41 -18.86
C LEU A 4 -9.27 -2.78 -17.37
N SER A 5 -9.34 -4.08 -17.06
CA SER A 5 -9.18 -4.57 -15.68
C SER A 5 -7.76 -4.38 -15.14
N ILE A 6 -6.78 -4.38 -16.03
CA ILE A 6 -5.36 -4.19 -15.70
C ILE A 6 -5.07 -2.70 -15.45
N GLY A 7 -5.57 -1.82 -16.34
CA GLY A 7 -5.38 -0.37 -16.22
C GLY A 7 -5.99 0.19 -14.92
N ILE A 8 -7.20 -0.27 -14.55
CA ILE A 8 -7.85 0.13 -13.30
C ILE A 8 -7.02 -0.33 -12.08
N SER A 9 -6.53 -1.57 -12.08
CA SER A 9 -5.73 -2.07 -10.96
C SER A 9 -4.41 -1.29 -10.79
N LEU A 10 -3.76 -0.86 -11.88
CA LEU A 10 -2.57 0.00 -11.80
C LEU A 10 -2.84 1.34 -11.12
N VAL A 11 -3.97 1.99 -11.44
CA VAL A 11 -4.37 3.25 -10.80
C VAL A 11 -4.63 3.03 -9.31
N ILE A 12 -5.32 1.95 -8.95
CA ILE A 12 -5.60 1.62 -7.54
C ILE A 12 -4.30 1.42 -6.75
N ILE A 13 -3.32 0.70 -7.31
CA ILE A 13 -2.01 0.53 -6.64
C ILE A 13 -1.28 1.86 -6.51
N GLY A 14 -1.30 2.70 -7.56
CA GLY A 14 -0.66 4.03 -7.49
C GLY A 14 -1.25 4.90 -6.39
N VAL A 15 -2.59 4.92 -6.28
CA VAL A 15 -3.29 5.65 -5.21
C VAL A 15 -2.99 5.04 -3.84
N ALA A 16 -3.03 3.71 -3.71
CA ALA A 16 -2.75 3.03 -2.44
C ALA A 16 -1.30 3.25 -1.96
N ALA A 17 -0.33 3.26 -2.87
CA ALA A 17 1.06 3.56 -2.56
C ALA A 17 1.23 5.01 -2.07
N PHE A 18 0.52 5.96 -2.69
CA PHE A 18 0.51 7.35 -2.23
C PHE A 18 -0.17 7.49 -0.85
N SER A 19 -1.28 6.80 -0.61
CA SER A 19 -1.92 6.74 0.71
C SER A 19 -0.97 6.17 1.77
N LEU A 20 -0.23 5.10 1.47
CA LEU A 20 0.79 4.54 2.38
C LEU A 20 1.87 5.58 2.74
N LEU A 21 2.31 6.36 1.75
CA LEU A 21 3.30 7.42 1.97
C LEU A 21 2.74 8.53 2.88
N LEU A 22 1.49 8.94 2.68
CA LEU A 22 0.82 9.92 3.54
C LEU A 22 0.62 9.40 4.96
N ASP A 23 0.24 8.12 5.11
CA ASP A 23 0.10 7.46 6.41
C ASP A 23 1.44 7.42 7.15
N TYR A 24 2.53 7.14 6.44
CA TYR A 24 3.89 7.16 6.99
C TYR A 24 4.28 8.55 7.51
N GLU A 25 4.10 9.58 6.68
CA GLU A 25 4.37 10.97 7.06
C GLU A 25 3.55 11.42 8.26
N PHE A 26 2.27 11.02 8.33
CA PHE A 26 1.40 11.33 9.46
C PHE A 26 1.90 10.68 10.75
N ILE A 27 2.27 9.40 10.70
CA ILE A 27 2.77 8.67 11.88
C ILE A 27 4.14 9.20 12.32
N ALA A 28 5.03 9.53 11.38
CA ALA A 28 6.33 10.11 11.68
C ALA A 28 6.19 11.46 12.40
N ARG A 29 5.35 12.37 11.88
CA ARG A 29 5.07 13.66 12.51
C ARG A 29 4.41 13.52 13.87
N ALA A 30 3.50 12.57 14.03
CA ALA A 30 2.87 12.29 15.32
C ALA A 30 3.90 11.80 16.36
N SER A 31 4.82 10.92 15.97
CA SER A 31 5.92 10.45 16.82
C SER A 31 6.85 11.60 17.23
N GLU A 32 7.27 12.43 16.28
CA GLU A 32 8.12 13.61 16.54
C GLU A 32 7.44 14.65 17.45
N ALA A 33 6.12 14.79 17.35
CA ALA A 33 5.33 15.67 18.21
C ALA A 33 5.20 15.18 19.67
N GLY A 34 5.84 14.06 20.03
CA GLY A 34 5.81 13.51 21.38
C GLY A 34 4.54 12.70 21.68
N ALA A 35 3.91 12.13 20.65
CA ALA A 35 2.78 11.23 20.85
C ALA A 35 3.17 10.03 21.74
N PRO A 36 2.22 9.42 22.48
CA PRO A 36 2.53 8.32 23.38
C PRO A 36 3.19 7.13 22.66
N LYS A 37 4.26 6.57 23.24
CA LYS A 37 5.03 5.41 22.71
C LYS A 37 4.18 4.21 22.27
N TYR A 38 3.01 4.00 22.87
CA TYR A 38 2.12 2.92 22.43
C TYR A 38 1.50 3.19 21.05
N MET A 39 1.22 4.44 20.70
CA MET A 39 0.68 4.81 19.39
C MET A 39 1.72 4.62 18.28
N GLU A 40 3.00 4.80 18.57
CA GLU A 40 4.10 4.54 17.61
C GLU A 40 4.11 3.08 17.17
N TRP A 41 3.98 2.14 18.10
CA TRP A 41 3.96 0.71 17.78
C TRP A 41 2.71 0.32 16.97
N TYR A 42 1.54 0.83 17.36
CA TYR A 42 0.30 0.60 16.59
C TYR A 42 0.37 1.19 15.18
N GLY A 43 0.94 2.39 15.02
CA GLY A 43 1.14 3.03 13.72
C GLY A 43 2.15 2.27 12.85
N ALA A 44 3.26 1.81 13.43
CA ALA A 44 4.24 0.99 12.73
C ALA A 44 3.63 -0.35 12.27
N PHE A 45 2.80 -0.98 13.11
CA PHE A 45 2.10 -2.22 12.74
C PHE A 45 1.10 -2.01 11.61
N SER A 46 0.27 -0.97 11.67
CA SER A 46 -0.69 -0.68 10.60
C SER A 46 0.00 -0.38 9.28
N LEU A 47 1.09 0.41 9.30
CA LEU A 47 1.92 0.65 8.11
C LEU A 47 2.49 -0.63 7.51
N MET A 48 3.00 -1.54 8.35
CA MET A 48 3.53 -2.83 7.90
C MET A 48 2.44 -3.68 7.24
N VAL A 49 1.23 -3.74 7.80
CA VAL A 49 0.11 -4.49 7.22
C VAL A 49 -0.28 -3.91 5.86
N THR A 50 -0.38 -2.58 5.74
CA THR A 50 -0.70 -1.90 4.48
C THR A 50 0.39 -2.14 3.43
N LEU A 51 1.66 -2.14 3.83
CA LEU A 51 2.78 -2.46 2.94
C LEU A 51 2.71 -3.90 2.39
N ILE A 52 2.42 -4.88 3.26
CA ILE A 52 2.27 -6.28 2.85
C ILE A 52 1.09 -6.42 1.90
N TRP A 53 -0.03 -5.76 2.19
CA TRP A 53 -1.20 -5.78 1.31
C TRP A 53 -0.86 -5.22 -0.08
N LEU A 54 -0.17 -4.08 -0.14
CA LEU A 54 0.27 -3.47 -1.39
C LEU A 54 1.18 -4.41 -2.19
N TYR A 55 2.12 -5.08 -1.50
CA TYR A 55 3.00 -6.07 -2.11
C TYR A 55 2.22 -7.22 -2.77
N LEU A 56 1.23 -7.78 -2.08
CA LEU A 56 0.40 -8.86 -2.62
C LEU A 56 -0.44 -8.39 -3.82
N GLU A 57 -0.95 -7.16 -3.79
CA GLU A 57 -1.73 -6.62 -4.91
C GLU A 57 -0.85 -6.39 -6.14
N ILE A 58 0.39 -5.93 -5.97
CA ILE A 58 1.37 -5.83 -7.07
C ILE A 58 1.63 -7.22 -7.66
N LEU A 59 1.90 -8.23 -6.83
CA LEU A 59 2.09 -9.61 -7.29
C LEU A 59 0.87 -10.13 -8.05
N ARG A 60 -0.33 -9.81 -7.59
CA ARG A 60 -1.59 -10.20 -8.24
C ARG A 60 -1.73 -9.58 -9.62
N ILE A 61 -1.38 -8.31 -9.79
CA ILE A 61 -1.38 -7.65 -11.10
C ILE A 61 -0.32 -8.28 -12.01
N LEU A 62 0.90 -8.48 -11.50
CA LEU A 62 1.97 -9.12 -12.28
C LEU A 62 1.57 -10.53 -12.75
N ALA A 63 0.88 -11.31 -11.90
CA ALA A 63 0.33 -12.61 -12.27
C ALA A 63 -0.75 -12.49 -13.36
N LYS A 64 -1.67 -11.52 -13.27
CA LYS A 64 -2.67 -11.25 -14.32
C LYS A 64 -2.01 -10.88 -15.65
N PHE A 65 -0.95 -10.07 -15.61
CA PHE A 65 -0.15 -9.74 -16.80
C PHE A 65 0.56 -10.96 -17.38
N ALA A 66 1.11 -11.84 -16.54
CA ALA A 66 1.77 -13.07 -16.99
C ALA A 66 0.80 -14.04 -17.64
N ILE A 67 -0.38 -14.26 -17.04
CA ILE A 67 -1.42 -15.18 -17.54
C ILE A 67 -2.10 -14.64 -18.80
N GLY A 68 -2.27 -13.32 -18.93
CA GLY A 68 -2.87 -12.70 -20.12
C GLY A 68 -2.00 -12.75 -21.39
N ARG A 69 -0.84 -13.43 -21.36
CA ARG A 69 0.05 -13.65 -22.51
C ARG A 69 -0.13 -15.01 -23.19
N GLU A 70 -1.06 -15.84 -22.71
CA GLU A 70 -1.52 -17.09 -23.34
C GLU A 70 -2.90 -16.89 -23.98
#